data_AF-A0A5C1A6B5-F1
#
_entry.id   AF-A0A5C1A6B5-F1
#
_cell.length_a   1.000
_cell.length_b   1.000
_cell.length_c   1.000
_cell.angle_alpha   90.00
_cell.angle_beta   90.00
_cell.angle_gamma   90.00
#
_symmetry.space_group_name_H-M   'P 1'
#
loop_
_entity.id
_entity.type
_entity.pdbx_description
1 polymer ?
#
loop_
_entity_poly.entity_id
_entity_poly.type
_entity_poly.pdbx_seq_one_letter_code
_entity_poly.pdbx_strand_id
1 'polypeptide(L)'
;MPSFAPCVFVPYRLRKQLPANAVVYDVSSYADDPYCTLSPMWPHGGIPVPGMLGTTSDSVEGIWQGLKLIDGKTAPRYFKGQGHKRGGKPRGHQYGDKLLKIVEAREKVYRVAYEWMLDHRADPELLAEFVRQAFAGVTQYFHDVSSNGSIGNPDEGWAHAAVLVQYLNRRCRRSMD
;
A
#
# COMPACT_ATOMS: atom_id res chain seq x y z
N MET A 1 -15.16 15.42 -24.26
CA MET A 1 -15.10 14.43 -23.17
C MET A 1 -14.08 14.94 -22.15
N PRO A 2 -14.31 14.86 -20.83
CA PRO A 2 -13.25 15.14 -19.87
C PRO A 2 -12.05 14.23 -20.20
N SER A 3 -10.86 14.81 -20.26
CA SER A 3 -9.64 14.08 -20.56
C SER A 3 -9.33 13.16 -19.37
N PHE A 4 -9.28 11.84 -19.57
CA PHE A 4 -8.91 10.91 -18.51
C PHE A 4 -7.52 10.33 -18.77
N ALA A 5 -6.64 10.46 -17.80
CA ALA A 5 -5.34 9.79 -17.77
C ALA A 5 -5.24 8.91 -16.51
N PRO A 6 -5.02 7.60 -16.65
CA PRO A 6 -4.84 6.72 -15.49
C PRO A 6 -3.53 7.01 -14.77
N CYS A 7 -3.53 6.79 -13.45
CA CYS A 7 -2.31 6.75 -12.65
C CYS A 7 -1.45 5.55 -13.07
N VAL A 8 -0.12 5.70 -13.01
CA VAL A 8 0.85 4.70 -13.48
C VAL A 8 1.80 4.33 -12.37
N PHE A 9 1.94 3.02 -12.09
CA PHE A 9 2.99 2.52 -11.21
C PHE A 9 4.31 2.44 -11.96
N VAL A 10 5.39 2.90 -11.34
CA VAL A 10 6.73 2.83 -11.89
C VAL A 10 7.62 1.99 -10.96
N PRO A 11 8.18 0.87 -11.45
CA PRO A 11 9.17 0.12 -10.70
C PRO A 11 10.34 1.04 -10.30
N TYR A 12 10.78 0.98 -9.04
CA TYR A 12 11.85 1.85 -8.54
C TYR A 12 13.08 1.92 -9.45
N ARG A 13 13.47 0.78 -10.03
CA ARG A 13 14.62 0.66 -10.94
C ARG A 13 14.47 1.44 -12.26
N LEU A 14 13.25 1.78 -12.66
CA LEU A 14 12.94 2.48 -13.92
C LEU A 14 12.60 3.97 -13.72
N ARG A 15 12.50 4.46 -12.48
CA ARG A 15 12.07 5.85 -12.20
C ARG A 15 12.90 6.94 -12.90
N LYS A 16 14.19 6.67 -13.16
CA LYS A 16 15.10 7.59 -13.86
C LYS A 16 14.90 7.62 -15.38
N GLN A 17 14.07 6.73 -15.92
CA GLN A 17 13.78 6.62 -17.36
C GLN A 17 12.50 7.36 -17.74
N LEU A 18 11.82 7.98 -16.78
CA LEU A 18 10.60 8.75 -17.04
C LEU A 18 10.92 10.01 -17.85
N PRO A 19 9.95 10.52 -18.63
CA PRO A 19 10.08 11.79 -19.32
C PRO A 19 10.44 12.93 -18.36
N ALA A 20 11.24 13.89 -18.80
CA ALA A 20 11.72 14.99 -17.95
C ALA A 20 10.59 15.83 -17.31
N ASN A 21 9.45 15.94 -18.00
CA ASN A 21 8.29 16.71 -17.54
C ASN A 21 7.18 15.81 -16.95
N ALA A 22 7.50 14.57 -16.58
CA ALA A 22 6.53 13.68 -15.95
C ALA A 22 6.15 14.18 -14.55
N VAL A 23 4.87 14.11 -14.20
CA VAL A 23 4.41 14.30 -12.82
C VAL A 23 4.70 13.01 -12.06
N VAL A 24 5.64 13.07 -11.12
CA VAL A 24 6.14 11.90 -10.38
C VAL A 24 5.96 12.09 -8.88
N TYR A 25 5.39 11.09 -8.23
CA TYR A 25 5.19 11.03 -6.80
C TYR A 25 6.02 9.88 -6.20
N ASP A 26 6.98 10.23 -5.34
CA ASP A 26 7.55 9.28 -4.38
C ASP A 26 6.56 9.13 -3.21
N VAL A 27 6.06 7.93 -2.98
CA VAL A 27 5.16 7.62 -1.86
C VAL A 27 5.82 6.72 -0.82
N SER A 28 7.15 6.57 -0.88
CA SER A 28 7.92 5.80 0.09
C SER A 28 7.92 6.47 1.48
N SER A 29 8.39 5.73 2.49
CA SER A 29 8.61 6.31 3.82
C SER A 29 9.69 7.39 3.87
N TYR A 30 10.44 7.58 2.78
CA TYR A 30 11.49 8.60 2.64
C TYR A 30 11.02 9.84 1.87
N ALA A 31 9.80 9.82 1.35
CA ALA A 31 9.24 10.94 0.62
C ALA A 31 9.04 12.17 1.53
N ASP A 32 8.84 13.33 0.90
CA ASP A 32 8.42 14.53 1.62
C ASP A 32 6.94 14.43 2.03
N ASP A 33 6.56 15.24 3.02
CA ASP A 33 5.16 15.47 3.37
C ASP A 33 4.43 16.14 2.18
N PRO A 34 3.18 15.75 1.87
CA PRO A 34 2.34 14.77 2.56
C PRO A 34 2.48 13.33 2.03
N TYR A 35 3.31 13.09 1.02
CA TYR A 35 3.35 11.80 0.30
C TYR A 35 3.90 10.64 1.14
N CYS A 36 4.79 10.91 2.11
CA CYS A 36 5.28 9.89 3.03
C CYS A 36 4.18 9.27 3.91
N THR A 37 3.07 10.00 4.11
CA THR A 37 1.90 9.49 4.86
C THR A 37 1.17 8.36 4.13
N LEU A 38 1.37 8.21 2.81
CA LEU A 38 0.82 7.10 2.01
C LEU A 38 1.62 5.81 2.16
N SER A 39 2.79 5.85 2.80
CA SER A 39 3.59 4.67 3.09
C SER A 39 2.86 3.74 4.08
N PRO A 40 2.92 2.40 3.88
CA PRO A 40 2.37 1.45 4.85
C PRO A 40 3.06 1.53 6.22
N MET A 41 4.21 2.21 6.30
CA MET A 41 4.97 2.44 7.53
C MET A 41 4.39 3.56 8.40
N TRP A 42 3.56 4.44 7.83
CA TRP A 42 3.05 5.61 8.54
C TRP A 42 2.06 5.21 9.65
N PRO A 43 2.21 5.73 10.88
CA PRO A 43 1.39 5.34 12.03
C PRO A 43 0.05 6.09 12.06
N HIS A 44 -0.83 5.84 11.10
CA HIS A 44 -2.18 6.40 11.01
C HIS A 44 -3.08 6.14 12.22
N GLY A 45 -2.87 5.03 12.94
CA GLY A 45 -3.70 4.66 14.07
C GLY A 45 -4.98 3.91 13.67
N GLY A 46 -5.40 2.97 14.50
CA GLY A 46 -6.76 2.41 14.47
C GLY A 46 -7.15 1.71 13.16
N ILE A 47 -6.20 1.09 12.45
CA ILE A 47 -6.43 0.26 11.27
C ILE A 47 -6.84 -1.14 11.74
N PRO A 48 -8.02 -1.68 11.39
CA PRO A 48 -8.45 -3.02 11.80
C PRO A 48 -7.48 -4.10 11.32
N VAL A 49 -7.14 -5.05 12.19
CA VAL A 49 -6.32 -6.21 11.85
C VAL A 49 -7.21 -7.27 11.19
N PRO A 50 -7.02 -7.60 9.89
CA PRO A 50 -7.84 -8.59 9.22
C PRO A 50 -7.76 -9.97 9.91
N GLY A 51 -8.91 -10.56 10.19
CA GLY A 51 -9.01 -11.84 10.89
C GLY A 51 -8.91 -11.76 12.43
N MET A 52 -8.86 -10.56 13.02
CA MET A 52 -8.86 -10.35 14.48
C MET A 52 -9.88 -9.29 14.88
N LEU A 53 -11.10 -9.70 15.19
CA LEU A 53 -12.19 -8.80 15.56
C LEU A 53 -11.80 -7.92 16.77
N GLY A 54 -12.11 -6.62 16.69
CA GLY A 54 -11.83 -5.65 17.75
C GLY A 54 -10.34 -5.29 17.91
N THR A 55 -9.43 -5.88 17.13
CA THR A 55 -8.00 -5.57 17.18
C THR A 55 -7.64 -4.55 16.12
N THR A 56 -6.85 -3.56 16.49
CA THR A 56 -6.33 -2.53 15.58
C THR A 56 -4.82 -2.40 15.64
N SER A 57 -4.25 -1.82 14.59
CA SER A 57 -2.84 -1.47 14.47
C SER A 57 -2.68 -0.02 14.07
N ASP A 58 -1.55 0.57 14.43
CA ASP A 58 -1.20 1.93 14.10
C ASP A 58 -0.70 2.07 12.66
N SER A 59 -0.16 1.01 12.04
CA SER A 59 0.34 1.03 10.65
C SER A 59 0.02 -0.25 9.89
N VAL A 60 -0.08 -0.17 8.56
CA VAL A 60 -0.33 -1.34 7.70
C VAL A 60 0.84 -2.32 7.75
N GLU A 61 2.07 -1.83 7.78
CA GLU A 61 3.25 -2.66 7.97
C GLU A 61 3.23 -3.35 9.35
N GLY A 62 2.76 -2.66 10.39
CA GLY A 62 2.56 -3.25 11.72
C GLY A 62 1.67 -4.49 11.68
N ILE A 63 0.56 -4.42 10.95
CA ILE A 63 -0.32 -5.56 10.67
C ILE A 63 0.45 -6.68 9.96
N TRP A 64 1.11 -6.34 8.85
CA TRP A 64 1.85 -7.30 8.03
C TRP A 64 2.91 -8.05 8.82
N GLN A 65 3.69 -7.33 9.63
CA GLN A 65 4.80 -7.88 10.40
C GLN A 65 4.32 -8.57 11.68
N GLY A 66 3.24 -8.09 12.28
CA GLY A 66 2.63 -8.69 13.46
C GLY A 66 1.97 -10.03 13.16
N LEU A 67 1.32 -10.17 12.00
CA LEU A 67 0.71 -11.43 11.56
C LEU A 67 1.70 -12.42 10.95
N LYS A 68 2.90 -11.98 10.58
CA LYS A 68 3.95 -12.83 9.99
C LYS A 68 4.42 -13.91 10.96
N LEU A 69 4.27 -15.17 10.55
CA LEU A 69 4.68 -16.33 11.34
C LEU A 69 6.15 -16.68 11.03
N ILE A 70 7.03 -16.48 12.01
CA ILE A 70 8.45 -16.86 11.98
C ILE A 70 8.72 -17.70 13.23
N ASP A 71 9.39 -18.84 13.07
CA ASP A 71 9.70 -19.79 14.14
C ASP A 71 8.47 -20.17 15.00
N GLY A 72 7.33 -20.35 14.33
CA GLY A 72 6.06 -20.70 14.97
C GLY A 72 5.38 -19.57 15.76
N LYS A 73 5.86 -18.33 15.67
CA LYS A 73 5.34 -17.20 16.45
C LYS A 73 5.00 -15.97 15.59
N THR A 74 3.79 -15.45 15.81
CA THR A 74 3.39 -14.09 15.40
C THR A 74 4.01 -13.06 16.34
N ALA A 75 3.89 -11.77 16.02
CA ALA A 75 4.42 -10.69 16.85
C ALA A 75 3.46 -9.50 16.97
N PRO A 76 2.29 -9.65 17.65
CA PRO A 76 1.29 -8.58 17.80
C PRO A 76 1.82 -7.25 18.36
N ARG A 77 2.98 -7.26 19.05
CA ARG A 77 3.66 -6.02 19.48
C ARG A 77 3.94 -5.04 18.33
N TYR A 78 4.10 -5.52 17.10
CA TYR A 78 4.28 -4.68 15.91
C TYR A 78 3.02 -3.91 15.52
N PHE A 79 1.86 -4.22 16.13
CA PHE A 79 0.65 -3.45 15.88
C PHE A 79 0.74 -2.01 16.40
N LYS A 80 1.71 -1.69 17.28
CA LYS A 80 1.86 -0.38 17.90
C LYS A 80 3.01 0.42 17.29
N GLY A 81 2.75 1.70 17.04
CA GLY A 81 3.71 2.68 16.52
C GLY A 81 3.97 2.56 15.01
N GLN A 82 5.08 3.18 14.61
CA GLN A 82 5.54 3.18 13.21
C GLN A 82 5.79 1.74 12.72
N GLY A 83 5.59 1.52 11.42
CA GLY A 83 5.89 0.24 10.79
C GLY A 83 7.37 -0.10 10.84
N HIS A 84 7.69 -1.35 11.15
CA HIS A 84 9.08 -1.85 11.21
C HIS A 84 9.20 -3.24 10.61
N LYS A 85 10.21 -3.45 9.76
CA LYS A 85 10.46 -4.78 9.18
C LYS A 85 11.00 -5.74 10.23
N ARG A 86 10.39 -6.92 10.34
CA ARG A 86 10.91 -8.05 11.13
C ARG A 86 11.74 -8.96 10.24
N GLY A 87 12.98 -9.24 10.66
CA GLY A 87 13.86 -10.21 10.02
C GLY A 87 13.47 -11.66 10.32
N GLY A 88 13.92 -12.59 9.47
CA GLY A 88 13.66 -14.03 9.58
C GLY A 88 12.86 -14.60 8.40
N LYS A 89 12.85 -15.93 8.27
CA LYS A 89 12.18 -16.63 7.16
C LYS A 89 10.70 -16.86 7.49
N PRO A 90 9.75 -16.21 6.79
CA PRO A 90 8.32 -16.39 7.08
C PRO A 90 7.82 -17.75 6.60
N ARG A 91 6.94 -18.37 7.38
CA ARG A 91 6.14 -19.54 6.95
C ARG A 91 4.83 -19.14 6.26
N GLY A 92 4.33 -17.95 6.57
CA GLY A 92 3.04 -17.41 6.13
C GLY A 92 2.59 -16.25 7.02
N HIS A 93 1.33 -15.85 6.89
CA HIS A 93 0.69 -14.84 7.75
C HIS A 93 -0.56 -15.42 8.41
N GLN A 94 -0.71 -15.23 9.71
CA GLN A 94 -1.87 -15.67 10.46
C GLN A 94 -3.09 -14.84 10.06
N TYR A 95 -4.22 -15.48 9.82
CA TYR A 95 -5.51 -14.86 9.54
C TYR A 95 -6.60 -15.66 10.26
N GLY A 96 -7.08 -15.16 11.40
CA GLY A 96 -7.95 -15.94 12.29
C GLY A 96 -7.25 -17.24 12.70
N ASP A 97 -7.84 -18.37 12.33
CA ASP A 97 -7.36 -19.73 12.54
C ASP A 97 -6.49 -20.27 11.38
N LYS A 98 -6.38 -19.56 10.27
CA LYS A 98 -5.66 -20.00 9.06
C LYS A 98 -4.27 -19.40 8.95
N LEU A 99 -3.35 -20.17 8.35
CA LEU A 99 -2.03 -19.68 7.93
C LEU A 99 -2.01 -19.48 6.42
N LEU A 100 -2.02 -18.22 5.98
CA LEU A 100 -2.05 -17.85 4.56
C LEU A 100 -0.64 -17.87 3.96
N LYS A 101 -0.52 -18.32 2.71
CA LYS A 101 0.70 -18.17 1.90
C LYS A 101 0.82 -16.74 1.36
N ILE A 102 2.00 -16.39 0.85
CA ILE A 102 2.36 -15.00 0.57
C ILE A 102 1.37 -14.26 -0.35
N VAL A 103 0.93 -14.86 -1.46
CA VAL A 103 0.00 -14.22 -2.40
C VAL A 103 -1.37 -14.02 -1.75
N GLU A 104 -1.94 -15.07 -1.15
CA GLU A 104 -3.22 -15.00 -0.45
C GLU A 104 -3.19 -14.02 0.73
N ALA A 105 -2.08 -13.96 1.47
CA ALA A 105 -1.88 -13.00 2.54
C ALA A 105 -1.86 -11.56 2.01
N ARG A 106 -1.25 -11.29 0.85
CA ARG A 106 -1.31 -9.96 0.24
C ARG A 106 -2.74 -9.57 -0.11
N GLU A 107 -3.53 -10.51 -0.63
CA GLU A 107 -4.90 -10.25 -1.04
C GLU A 107 -5.84 -10.01 0.14
N LYS A 108 -5.75 -10.83 1.19
CA LYS A 108 -6.69 -10.86 2.34
C LYS A 108 -6.25 -10.00 3.52
N VAL A 109 -4.96 -9.73 3.66
CA VAL A 109 -4.39 -8.94 4.76
C VAL A 109 -3.89 -7.61 4.23
N TYR A 110 -2.82 -7.63 3.43
CA TYR A 110 -2.10 -6.40 3.08
C TYR A 110 -2.96 -5.40 2.30
N ARG A 111 -3.55 -5.85 1.18
CA ARG A 111 -4.41 -5.03 0.32
C ARG A 111 -5.62 -4.50 1.09
N VAL A 112 -6.30 -5.38 1.83
CA VAL A 112 -7.49 -5.02 2.61
C VAL A 112 -7.16 -3.95 3.64
N ALA A 113 -6.09 -4.13 4.42
CA ALA A 113 -5.68 -3.16 5.41
C ALA A 113 -5.20 -1.83 4.79
N TYR A 114 -4.45 -1.91 3.68
CA TYR A 114 -3.95 -0.72 2.99
C TYR A 114 -5.07 0.10 2.37
N GLU A 115 -5.99 -0.53 1.64
CA GLU A 115 -7.14 0.16 1.04
C GLU A 115 -8.09 0.70 2.11
N TRP A 116 -8.32 -0.03 3.21
CA TRP A 116 -9.09 0.50 4.35
C TRP A 116 -8.43 1.76 4.94
N MET A 117 -7.10 1.75 5.11
CA MET A 117 -6.35 2.92 5.57
C MET A 117 -6.52 4.10 4.60
N LEU A 118 -6.45 3.87 3.29
CA LEU A 118 -6.67 4.92 2.29
C LEU A 118 -8.10 5.50 2.36
N ASP A 119 -9.12 4.68 2.60
CA ASP A 119 -10.51 5.14 2.68
C ASP A 119 -10.84 5.89 3.99
N HIS A 120 -10.14 5.60 5.10
CA HIS A 120 -10.57 6.03 6.44
C HIS A 120 -9.55 6.86 7.22
N ARG A 121 -8.27 6.87 6.82
CA ARG A 121 -7.18 7.46 7.60
C ARG A 121 -6.26 8.37 6.81
N ALA A 122 -5.98 8.04 5.54
CA ALA A 122 -5.22 8.93 4.68
C ALA A 122 -5.95 10.27 4.47
N ASP A 123 -5.19 11.33 4.19
CA ASP A 123 -5.76 12.64 3.90
C ASP A 123 -6.68 12.56 2.66
N PRO A 124 -7.99 12.80 2.82
CA PRO A 124 -8.94 12.71 1.71
C PRO A 124 -8.68 13.76 0.63
N GLU A 125 -8.13 14.94 0.95
CA GLU A 125 -7.84 15.97 -0.05
C GLU A 125 -6.64 15.60 -0.92
N LEU A 126 -5.63 14.94 -0.35
CA LEU A 126 -4.51 14.40 -1.11
C LEU A 126 -4.99 13.37 -2.13
N LEU A 127 -5.88 12.46 -1.72
CA LEU A 127 -6.44 11.45 -2.64
C LEU A 127 -7.36 12.08 -3.69
N ALA A 128 -8.16 13.08 -3.29
CA ALA A 128 -9.02 13.82 -4.20
C ALA A 128 -8.21 14.56 -5.27
N GLU A 129 -7.06 15.13 -4.90
CA GLU A 129 -6.17 15.82 -5.85
C GLU A 129 -5.65 14.88 -6.95
N PHE A 130 -5.19 13.67 -6.61
CA PHE A 130 -4.77 12.70 -7.64
C PHE A 130 -5.91 12.34 -8.60
N VAL A 131 -7.13 12.19 -8.07
CA VAL A 131 -8.32 11.92 -8.88
C VAL A 131 -8.65 13.12 -9.79
N ARG A 132 -8.64 14.35 -9.25
CA ARG A 132 -8.86 15.58 -10.03
C ARG A 132 -7.86 15.71 -11.18
N GLN A 133 -6.58 15.50 -10.91
CA GLN A 133 -5.53 15.54 -11.94
C GLN A 133 -5.72 14.46 -13.01
N ALA A 134 -6.14 13.25 -12.62
CA ALA A 134 -6.44 12.18 -13.58
C ALA A 134 -7.58 12.57 -14.54
N PHE A 135 -8.63 13.21 -14.03
CA PHE A 135 -9.75 13.74 -14.82
C PHE A 135 -9.45 15.06 -15.56
N ALA A 136 -8.31 15.70 -15.26
CA ALA A 136 -7.75 16.79 -16.04
C ALA A 136 -6.82 16.28 -17.16
N GLY A 137 -6.64 14.96 -17.30
CA GLY A 137 -5.78 14.35 -18.32
C GLY A 137 -4.30 14.30 -17.96
N VAL A 138 -3.94 14.53 -16.69
CA VAL A 138 -2.55 14.49 -16.22
C VAL A 138 -2.16 13.05 -15.92
N THR A 139 -1.19 12.52 -16.68
CA THR A 139 -0.59 11.21 -16.35
C THR A 139 0.33 11.37 -15.15
N GLN A 140 -0.01 10.68 -14.07
CA GLN A 140 0.72 10.73 -12.80
C GLN A 140 1.45 9.40 -12.57
N TYR A 141 2.74 9.47 -12.28
CA TYR A 141 3.60 8.31 -12.05
C TYR A 141 3.91 8.17 -10.57
N PHE A 142 3.68 7.00 -10.00
CA PHE A 142 3.90 6.73 -8.58
C PHE A 142 4.97 5.65 -8.42
N HIS A 143 5.90 5.87 -7.49
CA HIS A 143 6.88 4.86 -7.11
C HIS A 143 7.08 4.80 -5.60
N ASP A 144 7.55 3.64 -5.15
CA ASP A 144 8.18 3.46 -3.85
C ASP A 144 9.57 2.82 -4.04
N VAL A 145 10.18 2.29 -2.99
CA VAL A 145 11.53 1.68 -3.05
C VAL A 145 11.58 0.27 -3.67
N SER A 146 10.43 -0.28 -4.07
CA SER A 146 10.26 -1.63 -4.61
C SER A 146 9.95 -1.60 -6.11
N SER A 147 10.19 -2.73 -6.79
CA SER A 147 9.97 -2.85 -8.24
C SER A 147 8.85 -3.83 -8.62
N ASN A 148 8.40 -4.66 -7.68
CA ASN A 148 7.36 -5.65 -7.96
C ASN A 148 5.96 -5.03 -7.97
N GLY A 149 5.42 -4.80 -9.16
CA GLY A 149 4.04 -4.32 -9.35
C GLY A 149 2.97 -5.43 -9.28
N SER A 150 3.36 -6.70 -9.20
CA SER A 150 2.46 -7.84 -9.27
C SER A 150 2.24 -8.48 -7.91
N ILE A 151 0.99 -8.53 -7.46
CA ILE A 151 0.59 -9.21 -6.23
C ILE A 151 0.94 -10.71 -6.27
N GLY A 152 0.89 -11.31 -7.47
CA GLY A 152 1.11 -12.74 -7.71
C GLY A 152 2.59 -13.14 -7.81
N ASN A 153 3.54 -12.21 -7.88
CA ASN A 153 4.96 -12.54 -7.87
C ASN A 153 5.44 -12.77 -6.41
N PRO A 154 5.70 -14.01 -5.97
CA PRO A 154 6.03 -14.29 -4.58
C PRO A 154 7.48 -13.96 -4.20
N ASP A 155 8.37 -13.79 -5.19
CA ASP A 155 9.82 -13.74 -4.98
C ASP A 155 10.32 -12.36 -4.53
N GLU A 156 9.50 -11.32 -4.75
CA GLU A 156 9.81 -9.94 -4.40
C GLU A 156 8.68 -9.32 -3.57
N GLY A 157 9.02 -8.41 -2.65
CA GLY A 157 8.02 -7.63 -1.90
C GLY A 157 7.14 -6.79 -2.82
N TRP A 158 5.82 -6.90 -2.68
CA TRP A 158 4.86 -6.15 -3.49
C TRP A 158 4.97 -4.65 -3.19
N ALA A 159 5.14 -3.83 -4.22
CA ALA A 159 5.22 -2.38 -4.11
C ALA A 159 3.88 -1.81 -3.64
N HIS A 160 3.91 -0.97 -2.59
CA HIS A 160 2.69 -0.31 -2.11
C HIS A 160 2.20 0.77 -3.08
N ALA A 161 3.10 1.41 -3.82
CA ALA A 161 2.76 2.33 -4.90
C ALA A 161 1.95 1.62 -5.99
N ALA A 162 2.20 0.34 -6.25
CA ALA A 162 1.37 -0.44 -7.17
C ALA A 162 -0.05 -0.65 -6.63
N VAL A 163 -0.19 -0.90 -5.32
CA VAL A 163 -1.52 -1.00 -4.66
C VAL A 163 -2.27 0.32 -4.74
N LEU A 164 -1.60 1.43 -4.41
CA LEU A 164 -2.14 2.78 -4.46
C LEU A 164 -2.65 3.13 -5.86
N VAL A 165 -1.84 2.90 -6.91
CA VAL A 165 -2.24 3.14 -8.30
C VAL A 165 -3.45 2.31 -8.70
N GLN A 166 -3.49 1.03 -8.31
CA GLN A 166 -4.64 0.18 -8.58
C GLN A 166 -5.90 0.70 -7.86
N TYR A 167 -5.77 1.16 -6.62
CA TYR A 167 -6.85 1.77 -5.84
C TYR A 167 -7.36 3.06 -6.50
N LEU A 168 -6.48 4.02 -6.82
CA LEU A 168 -6.83 5.28 -7.47
C LEU A 168 -7.54 5.05 -8.81
N ASN A 169 -7.00 4.17 -9.66
CA ASN A 169 -7.62 3.86 -10.95
C ASN A 169 -8.97 3.14 -10.82
N ARG A 170 -9.20 2.36 -9.76
CA ARG A 170 -10.55 1.83 -9.47
C ARG A 170 -11.49 2.93 -8.98
N ARG A 171 -11.00 3.87 -8.17
CA ARG A 171 -11.79 5.01 -7.70
C ARG A 171 -12.22 5.92 -8.86
N CYS A 172 -11.32 6.25 -9.78
CA CYS A 172 -11.66 7.03 -10.98
C CYS A 172 -12.70 6.33 -11.85
N ARG A 173 -12.55 5.01 -12.10
CA ARG A 173 -13.53 4.25 -12.91
C ARG A 173 -14.93 4.26 -12.31
N ARG A 174 -15.06 4.07 -10.99
CA ARG A 174 -16.36 4.17 -10.28
C ARG A 174 -17.00 5.56 -10.33
N SER A 175 -16.25 6.61 -10.64
CA SER A 175 -16.77 7.98 -10.77
C SER A 175 -17.17 8.33 -12.21
N MET A 176 -16.90 7.44 -13.18
CA MET A 176 -17.33 7.58 -14.57
C MET A 176 -18.67 6.88 -14.86
N ASP A 177 -18.99 5.87 -14.04
CA ASP A 177 -20.26 5.13 -14.05
C ASP A 177 -21.36 5.94 -13.34
#